data_AF-A0A543FZG4-F1
#
_entry.id   AF-A0A543FZG4-F1
#
_cell.length_a   1.000
_cell.length_b   1.000
_cell.length_c   1.000
_cell.angle_alpha   90.00
_cell.angle_beta   90.00
_cell.angle_gamma   90.00
#
_symmetry.space_group_name_H-M   'P 1'
#
loop_
_entity.id
_entity.type
_entity.pdbx_description
1 polymer ?
#
loop_
_entity_poly.entity_id
_entity_poly.type
_entity_poly.pdbx_seq_one_letter_code
_entity_poly.pdbx_strand_id
1 'polypeptide(L)' 'PQIDKTTAITHIQRPKEENNTHLMTETLAKVYLEQKKYLKAIQAYEILILKYPEKSSLFANRILDIKNLQQNNN' A
#
# COMPACT_ATOMS: atom_id res chain seq x y z
N PRO A 1 -47.44 23.70 8.66
CA PRO A 1 -46.64 24.08 7.47
C PRO A 1 -45.25 23.43 7.54
N GLN A 2 -44.94 22.62 6.52
CA GLN A 2 -43.76 21.77 6.40
C GLN A 2 -42.43 22.54 6.34
N ILE A 3 -41.38 21.90 6.86
CA ILE A 3 -40.14 21.64 6.11
C ILE A 3 -39.47 20.37 6.66
N ASP A 4 -39.75 19.25 6.01
CA ASP A 4 -38.81 18.15 5.78
C ASP A 4 -37.51 18.70 5.17
N LYS A 5 -36.33 18.29 5.66
CA LYS A 5 -35.17 17.81 4.85
C LYS A 5 -34.17 17.06 5.73
N THR A 6 -34.08 15.76 5.49
CA THR A 6 -32.93 14.86 5.61
C THR A 6 -31.57 15.56 5.72
N THR A 7 -30.79 15.25 6.76
CA THR A 7 -29.34 15.14 6.59
C THR A 7 -28.77 14.07 7.51
N ALA A 8 -28.83 12.83 7.04
CA ALA A 8 -27.91 11.79 7.46
C ALA A 8 -26.50 12.22 7.04
N ILE A 9 -25.72 12.79 7.97
CA ILE A 9 -24.27 12.90 7.79
C ILE A 9 -23.64 11.76 8.58
N THR A 10 -23.73 10.57 8.01
CA THR A 10 -22.79 9.50 8.32
C THR A 10 -21.40 10.03 7.99
N HIS A 11 -20.68 10.47 9.01
CA HIS A 11 -19.26 10.81 8.90
C HIS A 11 -18.48 9.51 8.72
N ILE A 12 -18.62 8.89 7.54
CA ILE A 12 -17.69 7.88 7.05
C ILE A 12 -16.40 8.64 6.84
N GLN A 13 -15.57 8.66 7.87
CA GLN A 13 -14.15 8.99 7.77
C GLN A 13 -13.58 7.99 6.77
N ARG A 14 -13.56 8.38 5.50
CA ARG A 14 -12.78 7.70 4.47
C ARG A 14 -11.38 7.57 5.08
N PRO A 15 -10.85 6.34 5.28
CA PRO A 15 -9.52 6.20 5.85
C PRO A 15 -8.60 6.93 4.90
N LYS A 16 -8.05 8.04 5.41
CA LYS A 16 -7.11 8.88 4.70
C LYS A 16 -5.90 7.98 4.43
N GLU A 17 -5.77 7.48 3.19
CA GLU A 17 -4.62 6.67 2.76
C GLU A 17 -3.32 7.49 2.71
N GLU A 18 -3.38 8.76 3.08
CA GLU A 18 -2.22 9.60 3.33
C GLU A 18 -1.71 9.29 4.75
N ASN A 19 -0.43 8.90 4.87
CA ASN A 19 0.39 8.72 6.10
C ASN A 19 0.83 7.30 6.46
N ASN A 20 0.49 6.24 5.71
CA ASN A 20 1.09 4.92 5.98
C ASN A 20 2.51 4.75 5.44
N THR A 21 3.01 5.70 4.62
CA THR A 21 4.38 5.68 4.08
C THR A 21 5.46 5.67 5.16
N HIS A 22 5.19 6.25 6.33
CA HIS A 22 6.16 6.32 7.43
C HIS A 22 6.42 4.97 8.13
N LEU A 23 5.48 4.01 8.02
CA LEU A 23 5.54 2.69 8.67
C LEU A 23 6.03 1.59 7.72
N MET A 24 6.67 1.91 6.60
CA MET A 24 7.13 0.88 5.68
C MET A 24 8.40 0.20 6.22
N THR A 25 8.31 -1.12 6.36
CA THR A 25 9.38 -2.02 6.81
C THR A 25 9.42 -3.24 5.90
N GLU A 26 10.56 -3.94 5.85
CA GLU A 26 10.70 -5.16 5.04
C GLU A 26 9.64 -6.21 5.42
N THR A 27 9.36 -6.35 6.72
CA THR A 27 8.31 -7.25 7.22
C THR A 27 6.93 -6.87 6.70
N LEU A 28 6.58 -5.58 6.71
CA LEU A 28 5.28 -5.13 6.21
C LEU A 28 5.14 -5.38 4.70
N ALA A 29 6.21 -5.15 3.92
CA ALA A 29 6.22 -5.44 2.49
C ALA A 29 5.99 -6.94 2.19
N LYS A 30 6.60 -7.83 3.00
CA LYS A 30 6.37 -9.28 2.93
C LYS A 30 4.93 -9.65 3.27
N VAL A 31 4.37 -9.09 4.33
CA VAL A 31 2.96 -9.31 4.72
C VAL A 31 2.00 -8.90 3.60
N TYR A 32 2.28 -7.80 2.89
CA TYR A 32 1.48 -7.42 1.71
C TYR A 32 1.59 -8.44 0.57
N LEU A 33 2.79 -9.00 0.34
CA LEU A 33 2.99 -10.04 -0.66
C LEU A 33 2.23 -11.33 -0.31
N GLU A 34 2.28 -11.77 0.94
CA GLU A 34 1.54 -12.94 1.44
C GLU A 34 0.03 -12.78 1.30
N GLN A 35 -0.47 -11.56 1.49
CA GLN A 35 -1.88 -11.20 1.25
C GLN A 35 -2.22 -11.01 -0.23
N LYS A 36 -1.30 -11.29 -1.16
CA LYS A 36 -1.41 -11.03 -2.61
C LYS A 36 -1.73 -9.57 -2.95
N LYS A 37 -1.45 -8.63 -2.04
CA LYS A 37 -1.59 -7.19 -2.24
C LYS A 37 -0.35 -6.64 -2.95
N TYR A 38 -0.11 -7.10 -4.17
CA TYR A 38 1.12 -6.83 -4.92
C TYR A 38 1.43 -5.34 -5.07
N LEU A 39 0.42 -4.52 -5.38
CA LEU A 39 0.59 -3.06 -5.48
C LEU A 39 1.07 -2.42 -4.17
N LYS A 40 0.55 -2.86 -3.02
CA LYS A 40 0.98 -2.35 -1.71
C LYS A 40 2.38 -2.84 -1.34
N ALA A 41 2.72 -4.08 -1.70
CA ALA A 41 4.06 -4.61 -1.52
C ALA A 41 5.10 -3.84 -2.35
N ILE A 42 4.80 -3.54 -3.62
CA ILE A 42 5.67 -2.75 -4.50
C ILE A 42 5.90 -1.35 -3.91
N GLN A 43 4.84 -0.64 -3.53
CA GLN A 43 4.96 0.70 -2.92
C GLN A 43 5.79 0.67 -1.64
N ALA A 44 5.63 -0.36 -0.80
CA ALA A 44 6.44 -0.53 0.41
C ALA A 44 7.93 -0.66 0.08
N TYR A 45 8.29 -1.47 -0.94
CA TYR A 45 9.68 -1.60 -1.38
C TYR A 45 10.21 -0.32 -2.02
N GLU A 46 9.41 0.43 -2.78
CA GLU A 46 9.81 1.73 -3.33
C GLU A 46 10.15 2.73 -2.22
N ILE A 47 9.35 2.78 -1.15
CA ILE A 47 9.62 3.63 0.01
C ILE A 47 10.89 3.16 0.75
N LEU A 48 11.12 1.85 0.87
CA LEU A 48 12.33 1.31 1.48
C LEU A 48 13.59 1.64 0.67
N ILE A 49 13.52 1.70 -0.66
CA ILE A 49 14.62 2.16 -1.51
C ILE A 49 14.98 3.61 -1.19
N LEU A 50 13.99 4.48 -1.03
CA LEU A 50 14.20 5.89 -0.67
C LEU A 50 14.79 6.04 0.74
N LYS A 51 14.43 5.15 1.67
CA LYS A 51 14.88 5.20 3.07
C LYS A 51 16.26 4.57 3.29
N TYR A 52 16.58 3.52 2.52
CA TYR A 52 17.79 2.71 2.65
C TYR A 52 18.43 2.51 1.26
N PRO A 53 19.01 3.58 0.67
CA PRO A 53 19.55 3.53 -0.68
C PRO A 53 20.67 2.50 -0.83
N GLU A 54 21.40 2.17 0.24
CA GLU A 54 22.42 1.11 0.25
C GLU A 54 21.83 -0.29 -0.02
N LYS A 55 20.54 -0.50 0.26
CA LYS A 55 19.80 -1.74 -0.04
C LYS A 55 18.91 -1.60 -1.26
N SER A 56 19.04 -0.51 -2.03
CA SER A 56 18.17 -0.23 -3.19
C SER A 56 18.12 -1.39 -4.18
N SER A 57 19.27 -1.97 -4.52
CA SER A 57 19.37 -3.12 -5.44
C SER A 57 18.63 -4.35 -4.92
N LEU A 58 18.70 -4.62 -3.60
CA LEU A 58 17.97 -5.73 -2.97
C LEU A 58 16.46 -5.55 -3.13
N PHE A 59 15.94 -4.36 -2.84
CA PHE A 59 14.51 -4.08 -2.93
C PHE A 59 14.02 -4.02 -4.37
N ALA A 60 14.82 -3.50 -5.31
CA ALA A 60 14.51 -3.51 -6.74
C ALA A 60 14.30 -4.94 -7.26
N ASN A 61 15.16 -5.88 -6.84
CA ASN A 61 14.99 -7.30 -7.16
C ASN A 61 13.67 -7.86 -6.61
N ARG A 62 13.30 -7.51 -5.36
CA ARG A 62 12.00 -7.92 -4.78
C ARG A 62 10.81 -7.36 -5.56
N ILE A 63 10.87 -6.12 -6.02
CA ILE A 63 9.81 -5.53 -6.86
C ILE A 63 9.66 -6.30 -8.16
N LEU A 64 10.77 -6.68 -8.81
CA LEU A 64 10.75 -7.47 -10.03
C LEU A 64 10.12 -8.86 -9.80
N ASP A 65 10.52 -9.54 -8.73
CA ASP A 65 9.92 -10.84 -8.34
C ASP A 65 8.39 -10.72 -8.18
N ILE A 66 7.94 -9.67 -7.49
CA ILE A 66 6.51 -9.42 -7.24
C ILE A 66 5.76 -9.13 -8.53
N LYS A 67 6.34 -8.33 -9.44
CA LYS A 67 5.74 -8.05 -10.75
C LYS A 67 5.61 -9.34 -11.57
N ASN A 68 6.61 -10.20 -11.57
CA ASN A 68 6.56 -11.50 -12.23
C ASN A 68 5.47 -12.41 -11.61
N LEU A 69 5.37 -12.43 -10.27
CA LEU A 69 4.30 -13.16 -9.57
C LEU A 69 2.91 -12.65 -9.96
N GLN A 70 2.73 -11.33 -10.11
CA GLN A 70 1.46 -10.75 -10.51
C GLN A 70 1.07 -11.14 -11.95
N GLN A 71 2.03 -11.19 -12.88
CA GLN A 71 1.78 -11.60 -14.27
C GLN A 71 1.50 -13.10 -14.41
N ASN A 72 2.16 -13.95 -13.62
CA ASN A 72 1.95 -15.40 -13.65
C ASN A 72 0.63 -15.87 -13.01
N ASN A 73 -0.04 -15.03 -12.22
CA ASN A 73 -1.33 -15.35 -11.59
C ASN A 73 -2.54 -14.76 -12.33
N ASN A 74 -2.35 -14.25 -13.55
CA ASN A 74 -3.40 -13.69 -14.41
C ASN A 74 -3.64 -14.56 -15.64
#